data_AF-A0A821PZ71-F1
#
_entry.id   AF-A0A821PZ71-F1
#
_cell.length_a   1.000
_cell.length_b   1.000
_cell.length_c   1.000
_cell.angle_alpha   90.00
_cell.angle_beta   90.00
_cell.angle_gamma   90.00
#
_symmetry.space_group_name_H-M   'P 1'
#
loop_
_entity.id
_entity.type
_entity.pdbx_description
1 polymer ?
#
loop_
_entity_poly.entity_id
_entity_poly.type
_entity_poly.pdbx_seq_one_letter_code
_entity_poly.pdbx_strand_id
1 'polypeptide(L)'
;IIGLPRFSNVSHLILDGQWRTQDTVDSIGSLVYLSNITKLIRLERVPTLIFRTFIYRLINLQSLTLTTLVLDSMNAALLQYLKCLHSLNILQTEDNYGHFVNVEPFCTMFPQIEHLDIPIDNLDSCQYLIDRLEKYLISIVFRFQNNEEDEDDDDDDDEKNFELMEWAQNIQQNHQYRIHDGDIYLWLR
;
A
#
# COMPACT_ATOMS: atom_id res chain seq x y z
N ILE A 1 -32.54 -20.18 17.08
CA ILE A 1 -31.97 -19.06 16.29
C ILE A 1 -31.27 -19.72 15.11
N ILE A 2 -31.86 -19.64 13.92
CA ILE A 2 -31.18 -20.05 12.69
C ILE A 2 -30.04 -19.03 12.54
N GLY A 3 -28.79 -19.49 12.69
CA GLY A 3 -27.64 -18.61 12.52
C GLY A 3 -27.72 -17.99 11.14
N LEU A 4 -27.64 -16.65 11.06
CA LEU A 4 -27.53 -15.95 9.78
C LEU A 4 -26.47 -16.65 8.94
N PRO A 5 -26.73 -16.92 7.64
CA PRO A 5 -25.78 -17.62 6.81
C PRO A 5 -24.46 -16.85 6.79
N ARG A 6 -23.41 -17.46 7.34
CA ARG A 6 -22.05 -16.93 7.23
C ARG A 6 -21.52 -17.28 5.86
N PHE A 7 -21.05 -16.28 5.13
CA PHE A 7 -20.33 -16.54 3.89
C PHE A 7 -18.95 -17.11 4.25
N SER A 8 -18.75 -18.41 4.00
CA SER A 8 -17.50 -19.12 4.31
C SER A 8 -16.46 -19.04 3.19
N ASN A 9 -16.89 -18.74 1.95
CA ASN A 9 -16.02 -18.76 0.78
C ASN A 9 -15.59 -17.36 0.33
N VAL A 10 -15.74 -16.37 1.20
CA VAL A 10 -15.24 -15.01 0.93
C VAL A 10 -13.77 -15.00 1.28
N SER A 11 -12.93 -14.71 0.29
CA SER A 11 -11.49 -14.50 0.43
C SER A 11 -11.08 -13.05 0.21
N HIS A 12 -11.95 -12.26 -0.43
CA HIS A 12 -11.71 -10.86 -0.75
C HIS A 12 -12.79 -10.00 -0.08
N LEU A 13 -12.36 -9.02 0.71
CA LEU A 13 -13.23 -8.05 1.36
C LEU A 13 -12.86 -6.65 0.89
N ILE A 14 -13.86 -5.90 0.43
CA ILE A 14 -13.75 -4.48 0.14
C ILE A 14 -14.57 -3.74 1.19
N LEU A 15 -13.90 -2.86 1.94
CA LEU A 15 -14.51 -1.97 2.90
C LEU A 15 -14.61 -0.58 2.26
N ASP A 16 -15.82 -0.25 1.86
CA ASP A 16 -16.16 1.00 1.16
C ASP A 16 -17.42 1.61 1.78
N GLY A 17 -17.55 2.93 1.69
CA GLY A 17 -18.71 3.69 2.13
C GLY A 17 -18.58 4.40 3.49
N GLN A 18 -19.64 5.10 3.89
CA GLN A 18 -19.70 5.84 5.14
C GLN A 18 -20.12 4.93 6.31
N TRP A 19 -19.14 4.50 7.11
CA TRP A 19 -19.37 3.71 8.32
C TRP A 19 -19.87 4.60 9.46
N ARG A 20 -20.97 4.22 10.09
CA ARG A 20 -21.50 4.88 11.28
C ARG A 20 -20.67 4.48 12.50
N THR A 21 -20.69 5.32 13.53
CA THR A 21 -20.05 5.02 14.84
C THR A 21 -20.54 3.73 15.49
N GLN A 22 -21.72 3.24 15.09
CA GLN A 22 -22.34 2.02 15.61
C GLN A 22 -21.90 0.76 14.86
N ASP A 23 -21.26 0.90 13.70
CA ASP A 23 -20.78 -0.24 12.94
C ASP A 23 -19.58 -0.84 13.65
N THR A 24 -19.60 -2.17 13.85
CA THR A 24 -18.53 -2.87 14.57
C THR A 24 -17.92 -3.97 13.71
N VAL A 25 -16.70 -4.38 14.08
CA VAL A 25 -16.06 -5.56 13.49
C VAL A 25 -16.89 -6.83 13.73
N ASP A 26 -17.61 -6.88 14.85
CA ASP A 26 -18.49 -8.01 15.17
C ASP A 26 -19.69 -8.08 14.23
N SER A 27 -20.19 -6.93 13.74
CA SER A 27 -21.24 -6.89 12.73
C SER A 27 -20.81 -7.58 11.44
N ILE A 28 -19.61 -7.29 10.90
CA ILE A 28 -19.11 -8.05 9.73
C ILE A 28 -18.78 -9.50 10.11
N GLY A 29 -18.13 -9.73 11.26
CA GLY A 29 -17.76 -11.08 11.71
C GLY A 29 -18.97 -12.01 11.91
N SER A 30 -20.17 -11.45 12.09
CA SER A 30 -21.42 -12.20 12.10
C SER A 30 -21.84 -12.71 10.72
N LEU A 31 -21.41 -12.03 9.65
CA LEU A 31 -21.75 -12.30 8.24
C LEU A 31 -20.65 -13.09 7.52
N VAL A 32 -19.38 -12.93 7.89
CA VAL A 32 -18.24 -13.52 7.16
C VAL A 32 -17.19 -14.08 8.13
N TYR A 33 -16.58 -15.21 7.75
CA TYR A 33 -15.41 -15.73 8.45
C TYR A 33 -14.16 -14.91 8.11
N LEU A 34 -13.83 -13.95 8.97
CA LEU A 34 -12.68 -13.04 8.77
C LEU A 34 -11.34 -13.78 8.62
N SER A 35 -11.19 -14.97 9.21
CA SER A 35 -9.99 -15.81 9.03
C SER A 35 -9.79 -16.30 7.59
N ASN A 36 -10.82 -16.30 6.74
CA ASN A 36 -10.72 -16.78 5.36
C ASN A 36 -10.35 -15.65 4.39
N ILE A 37 -10.37 -14.40 4.85
CA ILE A 37 -10.01 -13.25 4.05
C ILE A 37 -8.49 -13.21 3.85
N THR A 38 -8.09 -13.29 2.58
CA THR A 38 -6.69 -13.17 2.14
C THR A 38 -6.41 -11.83 1.46
N LYS A 39 -7.44 -11.14 0.97
CA LYS A 39 -7.33 -9.80 0.37
C LYS A 39 -8.29 -8.81 1.02
N LEU A 40 -7.77 -7.66 1.42
CA LEU A 40 -8.54 -6.55 2.00
C LEU A 40 -8.23 -5.25 1.26
N ILE A 41 -9.28 -4.58 0.82
CA ILE A 41 -9.19 -3.21 0.29
C ILE A 41 -10.00 -2.30 1.22
N ARG A 42 -9.38 -1.26 1.76
CA ARG A 42 -10.09 -0.16 2.45
C ARG A 42 -10.06 1.05 1.55
N LEU A 43 -11.19 1.36 0.92
CA LEU A 43 -11.27 2.47 -0.02
C LEU A 43 -11.61 3.80 0.64
N GLU A 44 -12.40 3.86 1.73
CA GLU A 44 -12.47 5.04 2.63
C GLU A 44 -13.48 4.94 3.79
N ARG A 45 -13.46 5.96 4.67
CA ARG A 45 -14.36 6.32 5.80
C ARG A 45 -14.72 5.27 6.85
N VAL A 46 -14.15 4.08 6.81
CA VAL A 46 -14.08 3.24 8.02
C VAL A 46 -13.28 4.01 9.08
N PRO A 47 -13.77 4.26 10.29
CA PRO A 47 -12.95 4.88 11.33
C PRO A 47 -11.69 4.07 11.60
N THR A 48 -10.54 4.73 11.69
CA THR A 48 -9.25 4.07 11.88
C THR A 48 -9.23 3.14 13.10
N LEU A 49 -9.93 3.49 14.19
CA LEU A 49 -10.08 2.62 15.36
C LEU A 49 -10.79 1.29 15.06
N ILE A 50 -11.87 1.33 14.26
CA ILE A 50 -12.61 0.13 13.85
C ILE A 50 -11.71 -0.71 12.94
N PHE A 51 -11.02 -0.06 12.01
CA PHE A 51 -10.14 -0.76 11.09
C PHE A 51 -8.94 -1.43 11.78
N ARG A 52 -8.34 -0.81 12.81
CA ARG A 52 -7.33 -1.47 13.65
C ARG A 52 -7.84 -2.79 14.23
N THR A 53 -9.10 -2.82 14.66
CA THR A 53 -9.73 -4.04 15.18
C THR A 53 -9.95 -5.09 14.08
N PHE A 54 -10.19 -4.68 12.82
CA PHE A 54 -10.23 -5.60 11.67
C PHE A 54 -8.88 -6.29 11.46
N ILE A 55 -7.80 -5.52 11.41
CA ILE A 55 -6.45 -6.01 11.12
C ILE A 55 -6.05 -7.16 12.05
N TYR A 56 -6.34 -7.07 13.35
CA TYR A 56 -6.03 -8.14 14.30
C TYR A 56 -6.79 -9.45 14.07
N ARG A 57 -7.91 -9.44 13.35
CA ARG A 57 -8.74 -10.63 13.07
C ARG A 57 -8.44 -11.25 11.71
N LEU A 58 -7.72 -10.56 10.83
CA LEU A 58 -7.40 -10.99 9.48
C LEU A 58 -6.04 -11.72 9.48
N ILE A 59 -5.95 -12.82 10.22
CA ILE A 59 -4.68 -13.54 10.46
C ILE A 59 -4.04 -14.14 9.20
N ASN A 60 -4.83 -14.38 8.15
CA ASN A 60 -4.40 -14.95 6.88
C ASN A 60 -4.32 -13.90 5.77
N LEU A 61 -4.32 -12.60 6.13
CA LEU A 61 -4.28 -11.53 5.14
C LEU A 61 -2.94 -11.55 4.40
N GLN A 62 -3.03 -11.63 3.07
CA GLN A 62 -1.89 -11.68 2.15
C GLN A 62 -1.74 -10.41 1.33
N SER A 63 -2.85 -9.73 1.04
CA SER A 63 -2.86 -8.49 0.27
C SER A 63 -3.70 -7.42 0.97
N LEU A 64 -3.11 -6.24 1.15
CA LEU A 64 -3.74 -5.09 1.77
C LEU A 64 -3.64 -3.88 0.84
N THR A 65 -4.78 -3.24 0.61
CA THR A 65 -4.85 -1.94 -0.06
C THR A 65 -5.48 -0.91 0.86
N LEU A 66 -4.83 0.23 1.05
CA LEU A 66 -5.26 1.34 1.91
C LEU A 66 -4.76 2.67 1.36
N THR A 67 -5.21 3.80 1.90
CA THR A 67 -4.72 5.13 1.48
C THR A 67 -3.56 5.64 2.34
N THR A 68 -2.81 6.64 1.87
CA THR A 68 -1.71 7.27 2.63
C THR A 68 -2.17 7.79 4.00
N LEU A 69 -3.29 8.52 4.07
CA LEU A 69 -3.89 8.99 5.33
C LEU A 69 -4.23 7.87 6.32
N VAL A 70 -4.70 6.75 5.79
CA VAL A 70 -5.02 5.58 6.61
C VAL A 70 -3.76 5.04 7.25
N LEU A 71 -2.70 4.88 6.47
CA LEU A 71 -1.43 4.39 6.98
C LEU A 71 -0.88 5.31 8.07
N ASP A 72 -0.82 6.61 7.81
CA ASP A 72 -0.32 7.61 8.74
C ASP A 72 -1.10 7.58 10.07
N SER A 73 -2.43 7.56 9.98
CA SER A 73 -3.31 7.52 11.16
C SER A 73 -3.24 6.20 11.93
N MET A 74 -2.93 5.09 11.25
CA MET A 74 -2.83 3.79 11.90
C MET A 74 -1.53 3.59 12.64
N ASN A 75 -0.47 4.31 12.30
CA ASN A 75 0.91 3.91 12.52
C ASN A 75 1.21 2.58 11.79
N ALA A 76 2.08 2.65 10.78
CA ALA A 76 2.49 1.50 9.97
C ALA A 76 2.99 0.30 10.80
N ALA A 77 3.50 0.55 12.01
CA ALA A 77 3.93 -0.50 12.95
C ALA A 77 2.84 -1.53 13.27
N LEU A 78 1.56 -1.16 13.16
CA LEU A 78 0.47 -2.11 13.38
C LEU A 78 0.40 -3.21 12.33
N LEU A 79 0.92 -2.97 11.14
CA LEU A 79 0.90 -3.97 10.09
C LEU A 79 1.95 -5.08 10.33
N GLN A 80 2.90 -4.90 11.26
CA GLN A 80 3.85 -5.94 11.68
C GLN A 80 3.17 -7.21 12.23
N TYR A 81 1.91 -7.10 12.67
CA TYR A 81 1.13 -8.22 13.18
C TYR A 81 0.58 -9.13 12.08
N LEU A 82 0.58 -8.66 10.82
CA LEU A 82 0.10 -9.39 9.66
C LEU A 82 1.22 -10.26 9.08
N LYS A 83 1.49 -11.39 9.75
CA LYS A 83 2.60 -12.29 9.40
C LYS A 83 2.52 -12.93 8.01
N CYS A 84 1.34 -12.91 7.38
CA CYS A 84 1.13 -13.46 6.05
C CYS A 84 1.06 -12.38 4.97
N LEU A 85 1.28 -11.10 5.30
CA LEU A 85 1.16 -10.00 4.36
C LEU A 85 2.36 -9.99 3.40
N HIS A 86 2.10 -10.28 2.13
CA HIS A 86 3.10 -10.30 1.06
C HIS A 86 2.88 -9.14 0.07
N SER A 87 1.69 -8.56 0.02
CA SER A 87 1.35 -7.48 -0.91
C SER A 87 0.75 -6.28 -0.17
N LEU A 88 1.34 -5.11 -0.34
CA LEU A 88 0.85 -3.85 0.19
C LEU A 88 0.73 -2.82 -0.95
N ASN A 89 -0.47 -2.28 -1.11
CA ASN A 89 -0.74 -1.18 -2.04
C ASN A 89 -1.25 0.03 -1.25
N ILE A 90 -0.58 1.17 -1.41
CA ILE A 90 -0.95 2.43 -0.77
C ILE A 90 -1.50 3.37 -1.83
N LEU A 91 -2.80 3.62 -1.84
CA LEU A 91 -3.42 4.52 -2.79
C LEU A 91 -3.26 5.98 -2.37
N GLN A 92 -2.98 6.83 -3.34
CA GLN A 92 -3.21 8.26 -3.21
C GLN A 92 -4.65 8.56 -3.68
N THR A 93 -5.35 9.43 -2.97
CA THR A 93 -6.68 9.93 -3.31
C THR A 93 -6.62 11.45 -3.40
N GLU A 94 -7.60 12.08 -4.05
CA GLU A 94 -7.69 13.54 -4.17
C GLU A 94 -7.57 14.25 -2.81
N ASP A 95 -8.19 13.66 -1.77
CA ASP A 95 -8.18 14.17 -0.39
C ASP A 95 -6.80 14.07 0.30
N ASN A 96 -5.82 13.39 -0.30
CA ASN A 96 -4.49 13.20 0.28
C ASN A 96 -3.34 13.47 -0.70
N TYR A 97 -3.63 14.26 -1.72
CA TYR A 97 -2.63 14.80 -2.62
C TYR A 97 -1.55 15.54 -1.81
N GLY A 98 -0.27 15.25 -2.08
CA GLY A 98 0.88 15.81 -1.34
C GLY A 98 1.19 15.19 0.02
N HIS A 99 0.47 14.14 0.45
CA HIS A 99 0.85 13.34 1.62
C HIS A 99 1.75 12.18 1.23
N PHE A 100 3.01 12.25 1.65
CA PHE A 100 4.01 11.22 1.40
C PHE A 100 4.20 10.28 2.58
N VAL A 101 4.44 9.02 2.26
CA VAL A 101 4.68 7.98 3.25
C VAL A 101 6.16 7.96 3.59
N ASN A 102 6.50 8.09 4.87
CA ASN A 102 7.85 7.74 5.28
C ASN A 102 8.05 6.23 5.14
N VAL A 103 8.86 5.85 4.14
CA VAL A 103 9.11 4.46 3.76
C VAL A 103 10.22 3.80 4.58
N GLU A 104 11.06 4.55 5.29
CA GLU A 104 12.17 3.95 6.05
C GLU A 104 11.73 2.85 7.03
N PRO A 105 10.62 3.00 7.78
CA PRO A 105 10.16 1.97 8.70
C PRO A 105 9.69 0.70 7.97
N PHE A 106 9.32 0.77 6.69
CA PHE A 106 8.75 -0.36 5.96
C PHE A 106 9.71 -1.53 5.84
N CYS A 107 11.00 -1.25 5.60
CA CYS A 107 12.04 -2.28 5.53
C CYS A 107 12.11 -3.12 6.82
N THR A 108 11.79 -2.52 7.97
CA THR A 108 11.79 -3.21 9.28
C THR A 108 10.45 -3.85 9.62
N MET A 109 9.34 -3.22 9.22
CA MET A 109 7.98 -3.64 9.56
C MET A 109 7.48 -4.76 8.66
N PHE A 110 8.00 -4.84 7.44
CA PHE A 110 7.52 -5.74 6.38
C PHE A 110 8.61 -6.63 5.80
N PRO A 111 9.31 -7.42 6.64
CA PRO A 111 10.42 -8.23 6.16
C PRO A 111 9.98 -9.35 5.20
N GLN A 112 8.68 -9.54 4.93
CA GLN A 112 8.15 -10.58 4.04
C GLN A 112 7.34 -9.99 2.87
N ILE A 113 7.33 -8.66 2.69
CA ILE A 113 6.64 -8.07 1.54
C ILE A 113 7.37 -8.45 0.25
N GLU A 114 6.59 -9.00 -0.68
CA GLU A 114 7.01 -9.39 -2.02
C GLU A 114 6.59 -8.34 -3.04
N HIS A 115 5.42 -7.71 -2.84
CA HIS A 115 4.86 -6.72 -3.74
C HIS A 115 4.53 -5.43 -2.99
N LEU A 116 5.23 -4.35 -3.33
CA LEU A 116 5.03 -3.04 -2.73
C LEU A 116 4.63 -2.04 -3.80
N ASP A 117 3.50 -1.39 -3.63
CA ASP A 117 3.01 -0.36 -4.55
C ASP A 117 2.71 0.91 -3.75
N ILE A 118 3.52 1.96 -3.95
CA ILE A 118 3.55 3.12 -3.05
C ILE A 118 3.76 4.44 -3.81
N PRO A 119 3.11 5.53 -3.36
CA PRO A 119 3.41 6.88 -3.83
C PRO A 119 4.64 7.40 -3.08
N ILE A 120 5.60 7.97 -3.82
CA ILE A 120 6.84 8.54 -3.27
C ILE A 120 7.07 9.94 -3.84
N ASP A 121 7.68 10.82 -3.05
CA ASP A 121 8.07 12.19 -3.40
C ASP A 121 9.46 12.30 -4.04
N ASN A 122 10.41 11.47 -3.63
CA ASN A 122 11.82 11.62 -4.00
C ASN A 122 12.56 10.31 -4.28
N LEU A 123 13.64 10.45 -5.07
CA LEU A 123 14.55 9.36 -5.45
C LEU A 123 15.30 8.75 -4.25
N ASP A 124 15.68 9.56 -3.27
CA ASP A 124 16.43 9.10 -2.09
C ASP A 124 15.65 8.02 -1.31
N SER A 125 14.34 8.21 -1.17
CA SER A 125 13.44 7.25 -0.53
C SER A 125 13.34 5.93 -1.32
N CYS A 126 13.38 6.02 -2.65
CA CYS A 126 13.39 4.85 -3.53
C CYS A 126 14.69 4.05 -3.36
N GLN A 127 15.84 4.73 -3.36
CA GLN A 127 17.15 4.09 -3.16
C GLN A 127 17.25 3.44 -1.79
N TYR A 128 16.78 4.11 -0.73
CA TYR A 128 16.76 3.55 0.62
C TYR A 128 16.00 2.22 0.69
N LEU A 129 14.84 2.13 0.02
CA LEU A 129 14.05 0.91 -0.02
C LEU A 129 14.78 -0.22 -0.73
N ILE A 130 15.38 0.07 -1.89
CA ILE A 130 16.14 -0.92 -2.67
C ILE A 130 17.33 -1.46 -1.87
N ASP A 131 18.08 -0.58 -1.22
CA ASP A 131 19.28 -0.94 -0.45
C ASP A 131 18.99 -1.79 0.79
N ARG A 132 17.74 -1.81 1.27
CA ARG A 132 17.36 -2.47 2.53
C ARG A 132 16.33 -3.58 2.42
N LEU A 133 15.58 -3.67 1.33
CA LEU A 133 14.62 -4.77 1.08
C LEU A 133 15.33 -5.97 0.42
N GLU A 134 16.33 -6.55 1.09
CA GLU A 134 17.24 -7.51 0.43
C GLU A 134 16.76 -8.98 0.36
N LYS A 135 15.57 -9.36 0.86
CA LYS A 135 15.26 -10.81 1.03
C LYS A 135 14.06 -11.42 0.32
N TYR A 136 12.98 -10.68 0.08
CA TYR A 136 11.75 -11.29 -0.45
C TYR A 136 11.04 -10.43 -1.49
N LEU A 137 11.57 -9.25 -1.79
CA LEU A 137 10.92 -8.28 -2.64
C LEU A 137 10.95 -8.75 -4.10
N ILE A 138 9.80 -9.16 -4.63
CA ILE A 138 9.65 -9.60 -6.02
C ILE A 138 9.42 -8.40 -6.93
N SER A 139 8.61 -7.41 -6.51
CA SER A 139 8.34 -6.21 -7.30
C SER A 139 8.05 -4.97 -6.45
N ILE A 140 8.52 -3.82 -6.90
CA ILE A 140 8.10 -2.50 -6.40
C ILE A 140 7.50 -1.68 -7.54
N VAL A 141 6.42 -0.97 -7.25
CA VAL A 141 5.93 0.13 -8.08
C VAL A 141 6.10 1.42 -7.29
N PHE A 142 6.92 2.32 -7.83
CA PHE A 142 7.05 3.70 -7.34
C PHE A 142 6.16 4.58 -8.20
N ARG A 143 5.16 5.18 -7.57
CA ARG A 143 4.27 6.15 -8.22
C ARG A 143 4.77 7.56 -7.95
N PHE A 144 5.13 8.25 -9.03
CA PHE A 144 5.52 9.67 -9.00
C PHE A 144 4.32 10.52 -9.44
N GLN A 145 4.22 11.74 -8.90
CA GLN A 145 3.24 12.68 -9.40
C GLN A 145 3.80 13.36 -10.66
N ASN A 146 3.08 13.23 -11.78
CA ASN A 146 3.20 14.20 -12.86
C ASN A 146 2.38 15.42 -12.42
N ASN A 147 3.04 16.52 -12.10
CA ASN A 147 2.36 17.79 -11.82
C ASN A 147 1.85 18.38 -13.15
N GLU A 148 0.78 17.83 -13.72
CA GLU A 148 0.16 18.40 -14.93
C GLU A 148 -0.67 19.69 -14.65
N GLU A 149 -0.55 20.30 -13.46
CA GLU A 149 -1.38 21.44 -13.04
C GLU A 149 -0.65 22.77 -12.75
N ASP A 150 0.57 22.97 -13.27
CA ASP A 150 1.14 24.33 -13.37
C ASP A 150 1.47 24.62 -14.85
N GLU A 151 0.52 25.24 -15.58
CA GLU A 151 0.70 25.75 -16.96
C GLU A 151 1.71 26.92 -17.05
N ASP A 152 2.56 27.14 -16.05
CA ASP A 152 3.50 28.27 -15.95
C ASP A 152 4.83 27.84 -15.27
N ASP A 153 5.60 26.91 -15.86
CA ASP A 153 7.10 26.89 -15.83
C ASP A 153 7.66 25.58 -16.47
N ASP A 154 7.83 25.61 -17.80
CA ASP A 154 8.24 24.50 -18.69
C ASP A 154 9.70 23.98 -18.56
N ASP A 155 10.40 24.16 -17.43
CA ASP A 155 11.84 23.79 -17.34
C ASP A 155 12.22 22.77 -16.23
N ASP A 156 11.41 22.56 -15.17
CA ASP A 156 11.80 21.73 -14.01
C ASP A 156 11.37 20.24 -14.09
N ASP A 157 10.30 19.92 -14.81
CA ASP A 157 9.75 18.54 -14.89
C ASP A 157 10.60 17.61 -15.77
N ASP A 158 11.29 18.17 -16.76
CA ASP A 158 12.24 17.45 -17.61
C ASP A 158 13.49 17.02 -16.84
N GLU A 159 13.96 17.82 -15.88
CA GLU A 159 15.14 17.53 -15.06
C GLU A 159 14.88 16.35 -14.12
N LYS A 160 13.74 16.33 -13.42
CA LYS A 160 13.35 15.20 -12.55
C LYS A 160 13.15 13.90 -13.32
N ASN A 161 12.50 13.97 -14.49
CA ASN A 161 12.33 12.79 -15.34
C ASN A 161 13.67 12.26 -15.85
N PHE A 162 14.61 13.14 -16.16
CA PHE A 162 15.97 12.74 -16.55
C PHE A 162 16.73 12.06 -15.40
N GLU A 163 16.70 12.65 -14.19
CA GLU A 163 17.30 12.06 -12.98
C GLU A 163 16.70 10.68 -12.67
N LEU A 164 15.38 10.53 -12.80
CA LEU A 164 14.66 9.26 -12.61
C LEU A 164 15.12 8.20 -13.60
N MET A 165 15.28 8.57 -14.88
CA MET A 165 15.74 7.66 -15.93
C MET A 165 17.20 7.24 -15.73
N GLU A 166 18.07 8.18 -15.40
CA GLU A 166 19.48 7.90 -15.12
C GLU A 166 19.62 7.00 -13.89
N TRP A 167 18.87 7.30 -12.82
CA TRP A 167 18.83 6.47 -11.62
C TRP A 167 18.35 5.04 -11.92
N ALA A 168 17.23 4.89 -12.63
CA ALA A 168 16.68 3.56 -12.97
C ALA A 168 17.65 2.73 -13.82
N GLN A 169 18.40 3.37 -14.74
CA GLN A 169 19.45 2.71 -15.53
C GLN A 169 20.62 2.23 -14.66
N ASN A 170 20.91 2.91 -13.56
CA ASN A 170 22.03 2.60 -12.66
C ASN A 170 21.73 1.50 -11.63
N ILE A 171 20.47 1.09 -11.42
CA ILE A 171 20.06 -0.03 -10.53
C ILE A 171 20.54 -1.41 -11.05
N GLN A 172 21.29 -1.43 -12.16
CA GLN A 172 21.80 -2.64 -12.80
C GLN A 172 22.76 -3.45 -11.93
N GLN A 173 22.23 -4.53 -11.36
CA GLN A 173 22.87 -5.86 -11.37
C GLN A 173 21.89 -7.01 -11.11
N ASN A 174 20.76 -6.80 -10.41
CA ASN A 174 19.81 -7.87 -10.04
C ASN A 174 18.33 -7.62 -10.40
N HIS A 175 17.98 -6.44 -10.92
CA HIS A 175 16.58 -6.04 -11.12
C HIS A 175 16.30 -5.71 -12.60
N GLN A 176 15.11 -6.06 -13.07
CA GLN A 176 14.51 -5.51 -14.28
C GLN A 176 13.64 -4.31 -13.90
N TYR A 177 13.53 -3.34 -14.81
CA TYR A 177 12.65 -2.21 -14.61
C TYR A 177 11.92 -1.82 -15.89
N ARG A 178 10.79 -1.13 -15.72
CA ARG A 178 10.05 -0.44 -16.78
C ARG A 178 9.53 0.87 -16.23
N ILE A 179 9.63 1.91 -17.04
CA ILE A 179 8.98 3.19 -16.77
C ILE A 179 7.73 3.27 -17.64
N HIS A 180 6.61 3.68 -17.05
CA HIS A 180 5.35 3.88 -17.77
C HIS A 180 4.56 4.99 -17.09
N ASP A 181 4.24 6.04 -17.85
CA ASP A 181 3.41 7.17 -17.41
C ASP A 181 3.96 7.89 -16.16
N GLY A 182 5.28 7.98 -16.02
CA GLY A 182 5.96 8.58 -14.85
C GLY A 182 6.25 7.59 -13.71
N ASP A 183 5.60 6.42 -13.71
CA ASP A 183 5.80 5.40 -12.68
C ASP A 183 6.99 4.49 -13.00
N ILE A 184 7.69 4.05 -11.95
CA ILE A 184 8.79 3.09 -12.05
C ILE A 184 8.35 1.73 -11.50
N TYR A 185 8.36 0.74 -12.38
CA TYR A 185 8.10 -0.66 -12.07
C TYR A 185 9.44 -1.38 -11.99
N LEU A 186 9.75 -1.99 -10.84
CA LEU A 186 10.94 -2.80 -10.60
C LEU A 186 10.53 -4.23 -10.27
N TRP A 187 11.25 -5.22 -10.80
CA TRP A 187 11.06 -6.62 -10.41
C TRP A 187 12.37 -7.42 -10.48
N LEU A 188 12.46 -8.48 -9.65
CA LEU A 188 13.61 -9.39 -9.65
C LEU A 188 13.67 -10.24 -10.94
N ARG A 189 14.90 -10.63 -11.32
CA ARG A 189 15.14 -11.68 -12.34
C ARG A 189 15.01 -13.09 -11.79
#